data_AF-A0A2W6D4L4-F1
#
_entry.id   AF-A0A2W6D4L4-F1
#
_cell.length_a   1.000
_cell.length_b   1.000
_cell.length_c   1.000
_cell.angle_alpha   90.00
_cell.angle_beta   90.00
_cell.angle_gamma   90.00
#
_symmetry.space_group_name_H-M   'P 1'
#
loop_
_entity.id
_entity.type
_entity.pdbx_description
1 polymer ?
#
loop_
_entity_poly.entity_id
_entity_poly.type
_entity_poly.pdbx_seq_one_letter_code
_entity_poly.pdbx_strand_id
1 'polypeptide(L)' 'MSRLCRVISSAAKLVAFDLLNADTSTGEQRLAALVDAVCCVLAHNSDYRGQETARLALEAVVHPAVARAAVRALTEST' A
#
# COMPACT_ATOMS: atom_id res chain seq x y z
N MET A 1 22.02 -15.97 -12.42
CA MET A 1 21.04 -16.56 -11.49
C MET A 1 21.37 -16.08 -10.08
N SER A 2 20.49 -15.30 -9.44
CA SER A 2 20.45 -15.12 -7.98
C SER A 2 19.10 -14.54 -7.59
N ARG A 3 18.16 -15.41 -7.23
CA ARG A 3 16.86 -15.04 -6.64
C ARG A 3 17.11 -14.68 -5.17
N LEU A 4 17.33 -13.40 -4.89
CA LEU A 4 17.25 -12.90 -3.52
C LEU A 4 15.78 -12.63 -3.18
N CYS A 5 14.98 -13.70 -3.08
CA CYS A 5 13.75 -13.65 -2.30
C CYS A 5 14.14 -13.60 -0.81
N ARG A 6 14.55 -12.42 -0.32
CA ARG A 6 14.62 -12.18 1.12
C ARG A 6 13.19 -12.09 1.63
N VAL A 7 12.68 -13.23 2.08
CA VAL A 7 11.48 -13.27 2.91
C VAL A 7 11.80 -12.45 4.15
N ILE A 8 11.23 -11.25 4.23
CA ILE A 8 11.34 -10.38 5.40
C ILE A 8 10.73 -11.17 6.57
N SER A 9 11.59 -11.58 7.52
CA SER A 9 11.19 -12.29 8.73
C SER A 9 10.09 -11.49 9.44
N SER A 10 9.06 -12.19 9.94
CA SER A 10 7.89 -11.60 10.61
C SER A 10 8.28 -10.59 11.70
N ALA A 11 9.39 -10.83 12.41
CA ALA A 11 9.91 -9.92 13.43
C ALA A 11 10.38 -8.57 12.86
N ALA A 12 10.99 -8.54 11.67
CA ALA A 12 11.42 -7.28 11.05
C ALA A 12 10.21 -6.45 10.59
N LYS A 13 9.10 -7.10 10.20
CA LYS A 13 7.84 -6.39 9.89
C LYS A 13 7.22 -5.77 11.15
N LEU A 14 7.24 -6.47 12.28
CA LEU A 14 6.74 -5.96 13.55
C LEU A 14 7.60 -4.81 14.08
N VAL A 15 8.93 -4.90 13.99
CA VAL A 15 9.83 -3.81 14.39
C VAL A 15 9.66 -2.58 13.48
N ALA A 16 9.48 -2.76 12.17
CA ALA A 16 9.16 -1.64 11.28
C ALA A 16 7.80 -1.03 11.62
N PHE A 17 6.80 -1.86 11.96
CA PHE A 17 5.49 -1.39 12.38
C PHE A 17 5.55 -0.61 13.70
N ASP A 18 6.31 -1.08 14.70
CA ASP A 18 6.50 -0.39 15.98
C ASP A 18 7.30 0.91 15.83
N LEU A 19 8.31 0.94 14.95
CA LEU A 19 9.05 2.18 14.62
C LEU A 19 8.15 3.21 13.92
N LEU A 20 7.26 2.77 13.02
CA LEU A 20 6.24 3.62 12.38
C LEU A 20 5.13 4.06 13.34
N ASN A 21 4.95 3.35 14.46
CA ASN A 21 3.94 3.67 15.46
C ASN A 21 4.49 4.58 16.57
N ALA A 22 5.79 4.48 16.88
CA ALA A 22 6.46 5.20 17.95
C ALA A 22 6.75 6.68 17.61
N ASP A 23 7.07 6.99 16.36
CA ASP A 23 7.31 8.36 15.90
C ASP A 23 6.08 8.90 15.15
N THR A 24 5.22 9.60 15.90
CA THR A 24 4.49 10.78 15.43
C THR A 24 3.96 10.75 13.99
N SER A 25 2.76 10.21 13.78
CA SER A 25 2.02 10.55 12.56
C SER A 25 0.54 10.68 12.87
N THR A 26 0.00 11.89 12.69
CA THR A 26 -1.45 12.11 12.67
C THR A 26 -2.09 11.19 11.63
N GLY A 27 -3.35 10.80 11.81
CA GLY A 27 -4.03 9.88 10.89
C GLY A 27 -3.93 10.30 9.41
N GLU A 28 -3.82 11.60 9.16
CA GLU A 28 -3.60 12.21 7.84
C GLU A 28 -2.25 11.85 7.21
N GLN A 29 -1.16 11.83 7.97
CA GLN A 29 0.17 11.45 7.46
C GLN A 29 0.24 9.96 7.12
N ARG A 30 -0.43 9.09 7.91
CA ARG A 30 -0.54 7.65 7.61
C ARG A 30 -1.36 7.42 6.35
N LEU A 31 -2.44 8.18 6.18
CA LEU A 31 -3.26 8.12 4.98
C LEU A 31 -2.47 8.58 3.75
N ALA A 32 -1.71 9.67 3.85
CA ALA A 32 -0.86 10.15 2.75
C ALA A 32 0.18 9.11 2.34
N ALA A 33 0.89 8.50 3.30
CA ALA A 33 1.87 7.45 3.02
C ALA A 33 1.23 6.20 2.38
N LEU A 34 0.01 5.84 2.78
CA LEU A 34 -0.73 4.74 2.16
C LEU A 34 -1.12 5.06 0.71
N VAL A 35 -1.59 6.28 0.44
CA VAL A 35 -1.93 6.73 -0.91
C VAL A 35 -0.68 6.71 -1.80
N ASP A 36 0.45 7.19 -1.32
CA ASP A 36 1.72 7.14 -2.05
C ASP A 36 2.17 5.69 -2.35
N ALA A 37 2.02 4.79 -1.38
CA ALA A 37 2.33 3.38 -1.56
C ALA A 37 1.42 2.74 -2.62
N VAL A 38 0.12 3.06 -2.61
CA VAL A 38 -0.85 2.59 -3.61
C VAL A 38 -0.49 3.09 -5.01
N CYS A 39 -0.15 4.38 -5.14
CA CYS A 39 0.32 4.96 -6.40
C CYS A 39 1.59 4.26 -6.91
N CYS A 40 2.56 3.98 -6.03
CA CYS A 40 3.76 3.22 -6.39
C CYS A 40 3.45 1.79 -6.86
N VAL A 41 2.53 1.11 -6.17
CA VAL A 41 2.09 -0.24 -6.56
C VAL A 41 1.47 -0.22 -7.96
N LEU A 42 0.57 0.73 -8.23
CA LEU A 42 -0.08 0.87 -9.53
C LEU A 42 0.91 1.27 -10.65
N ALA A 43 1.87 2.13 -10.36
CA ALA A 43 2.89 2.56 -11.32
C ALA A 43 3.84 1.41 -11.72
N HIS A 44 4.18 0.52 -10.79
CA HIS A 44 5.11 -0.59 -11.04
C HIS A 44 4.42 -1.92 -11.38
N ASN A 45 3.15 -2.07 -11.04
CA ASN A 45 2.34 -3.27 -11.28
C ASN A 45 0.93 -2.82 -11.70
N SER A 46 0.80 -2.32 -12.93
CA SER A 46 -0.50 -1.90 -13.46
C SER A 46 -1.42 -3.07 -13.84
N ASP A 47 -0.93 -4.30 -13.68
CA ASP A 47 -1.65 -5.53 -13.93
C ASP A 47 -2.74 -5.79 -12.87
N TYR A 48 -3.59 -6.78 -13.13
CA TYR A 48 -4.70 -7.12 -12.24
C TYR A 48 -4.28 -7.35 -10.78
N ARG A 49 -3.10 -7.92 -10.55
CA ARG A 49 -2.59 -8.16 -9.19
C ARG A 49 -2.21 -6.87 -8.46
N GLY A 50 -1.56 -5.93 -9.14
CA GLY A 50 -1.23 -4.66 -8.51
C GLY A 50 -2.47 -3.80 -8.26
N GLN A 51 -3.46 -3.82 -9.16
CA GLN A 51 -4.75 -3.18 -8.92
C GLN A 51 -5.50 -3.78 -7.73
N GLU A 52 -5.51 -5.11 -7.59
CA GLU A 52 -6.11 -5.79 -6.46
C GLU A 52 -5.38 -5.47 -5.14
N THR A 53 -4.04 -5.41 -5.18
CA THR A 53 -3.22 -5.06 -4.02
C THR A 53 -3.47 -3.61 -3.57
N ALA A 54 -3.54 -2.68 -4.53
CA ALA A 54 -3.91 -1.29 -4.30
C ALA A 54 -5.30 -1.15 -3.67
N ARG A 55 -6.28 -1.93 -4.18
CA ARG A 55 -7.64 -1.96 -3.65
C ARG A 55 -7.66 -2.45 -2.21
N LEU A 56 -7.07 -3.61 -1.92
CA LEU A 56 -7.06 -4.20 -0.58
C LEU A 56 -6.34 -3.31 0.43
N ALA A 57 -5.28 -2.61 0.02
CA ALA A 57 -4.58 -1.64 0.87
C ALA A 57 -5.48 -0.45 1.24
N LEU A 58 -6.27 0.07 0.29
CA LEU A 58 -7.24 1.15 0.56
C LEU A 58 -8.43 0.67 1.40
N GLU A 59 -8.94 -0.55 1.17
CA GLU A 59 -10.03 -1.14 1.96
C GLU A 59 -9.69 -1.25 3.46
N ALA A 60 -8.41 -1.25 3.84
CA ALA A 60 -7.98 -1.25 5.23
C ALA A 60 -8.25 0.07 5.97
N VAL A 61 -8.49 1.17 5.26
CA VAL A 61 -8.68 2.52 5.83
C VAL A 61 -9.95 3.22 5.38
N VAL A 62 -10.51 2.84 4.23
CA VAL A 62 -11.75 3.42 3.69
C VAL A 62 -12.76 2.34 3.34
N HIS A 63 -14.02 2.75 3.19
CA HIS A 63 -15.09 1.85 2.78
C HIS A 63 -14.78 1.17 1.43
N PRO A 64 -15.13 -0.11 1.23
CA PRO A 64 -14.81 -0.85 0.00
C PRO A 64 -15.25 -0.20 -1.31
N ALA A 65 -16.40 0.49 -1.30
CA ALA A 65 -16.87 1.23 -2.46
C ALA A 65 -15.92 2.39 -2.85
N VAL A 66 -15.36 3.09 -1.85
CA VAL A 66 -14.45 4.22 -2.06
C VAL A 66 -13.10 3.71 -2.56
N ALA A 67 -12.58 2.63 -1.98
CA ALA A 67 -11.34 2.00 -2.42
C ALA A 67 -11.40 1.59 -3.91
N ARG A 68 -12.49 0.96 -4.34
CA ARG A 68 -12.71 0.58 -5.74
C ARG A 68 -12.75 1.78 -6.68
N ALA A 69 -13.47 2.83 -6.30
CA ALA A 69 -13.56 4.05 -7.09
C ALA A 69 -12.20 4.74 -7.24
N ALA A 70 -11.41 4.79 -6.16
CA ALA A 70 -10.08 5.39 -6.17
C ALA A 70 -9.10 4.63 -7.06
N VAL A 71 -9.02 3.30 -6.95
CA VAL A 71 -8.15 2.49 -7.82
C VAL A 71 -8.52 2.68 -9.28
N ARG A 72 -9.81 2.69 -9.59
CA ARG A 72 -10.31 2.91 -10.95
C ARG A 72 -9.90 4.28 -11.51
N ALA A 73 -10.05 5.34 -10.72
CA ALA A 73 -9.66 6.69 -11.14
C ALA A 73 -8.14 6.79 -11.39
N LEU A 74 -7.33 6.12 -10.57
CA LEU A 74 -5.87 6.12 -10.69
C LEU A 74 -5.39 5.33 -11.91
N THR A 75 -6.02 4.19 -12.23
CA THR A 75 -5.66 3.40 -13.43
C THR A 75 -6.20 3.96 -14.72
N GLU A 76 -7.33 4.68 -14.71
CA GLU A 76 -7.83 5.40 -15.90
C GLU A 76 -7.00 6.66 -16.22
N SER A 77 -6.20 7.15 -15.26
CA SER A 77 -5.34 8.33 -15.41
C SER A 77 -3.88 8.03 -15.78
N THR A 78 -3.51 6.75 -15.89
CA THR A 78 -2.15 6.27 -16.22
C THR A 78 -2.11 5.76 -17.66
#